data_AF-A0A2S9V3J1-F1
#
_entry.id   AF-A0A2S9V3J1-F1
#
_cell.length_a   1.000
_cell.length_b   1.000
_cell.length_c   1.000
_cell.angle_alpha   90.00
_cell.angle_beta   90.00
_cell.angle_gamma   90.00
#
_symmetry.space_group_name_H-M   'P 1'
#
loop_
_entity.id
_entity.type
_entity.pdbx_description
1 polymer ?
#
loop_
_entity_poly.entity_id
_entity_poly.type
_entity_poly.pdbx_seq_one_letter_code
_entity_poly.pdbx_strand_id
1 'polypeptide(L)'
;MDTLTDAGDYFEDTFKGLLWIEKRLSGASFEECEFIDCDFSDSQFHGCKFTQCEFVRCNLSLTDMANSQLYGLTFKDCKLVGVDWTKADWPQYYRDFELKFQRCLLNDASFYGLTLNELVMDECRVHDADFREGNFTDSQMTHCTFDRSLFMHTNLERVDFSNSTGCSIDVLANEIKGATFSSFEAVHLLESLGIVLVD
;
A
#
# COMPACT_ATOMS: atom_id res chain seq x y z
N MET A 1 -6.94 21.03 -20.90
CA MET A 1 -7.44 20.85 -19.52
C MET A 1 -8.05 19.47 -19.56
N ASP A 2 -7.28 18.47 -19.16
CA ASP A 2 -7.70 17.08 -19.27
C ASP A 2 -8.64 16.81 -18.09
N THR A 3 -9.93 17.00 -18.34
CA THR A 3 -10.96 16.76 -17.34
C THR A 3 -11.36 15.29 -17.37
N LEU A 4 -11.22 14.62 -16.23
CA LEU A 4 -11.77 13.28 -16.04
C LEU A 4 -13.30 13.36 -16.07
N THR A 5 -13.94 12.35 -16.64
CA THR A 5 -15.41 12.28 -16.77
C THR A 5 -15.93 10.96 -16.21
N ASP A 6 -17.10 11.00 -15.56
CA ASP A 6 -17.78 9.79 -15.10
C ASP A 6 -18.01 8.82 -16.25
N ALA A 7 -17.82 7.52 -15.97
CA ALA A 7 -17.85 6.46 -16.97
C ALA A 7 -16.93 6.70 -18.19
N GLY A 8 -15.90 7.56 -18.04
CA GLY A 8 -14.86 7.74 -19.04
C GLY A 8 -14.01 6.49 -19.19
N ASP A 9 -13.49 6.29 -20.39
CA ASP A 9 -12.59 5.18 -20.72
C ASP A 9 -11.31 5.77 -21.29
N TYR A 10 -10.18 5.48 -20.63
CA TYR A 10 -8.87 6.06 -20.89
C TYR A 10 -7.85 4.93 -21.08
N PHE A 11 -7.08 5.01 -22.16
CA PHE A 11 -6.15 3.97 -22.57
C PHE A 11 -4.82 4.59 -23.02
N GLU A 12 -3.72 4.20 -22.39
CA GLU A 12 -2.37 4.74 -22.66
C GLU A 12 -2.27 6.28 -22.51
N ASP A 13 -3.21 6.90 -21.80
CA ASP A 13 -3.25 8.34 -21.60
C ASP A 13 -2.27 8.78 -20.51
N THR A 14 -1.67 9.96 -20.69
CA THR A 14 -0.84 10.61 -19.66
C THR A 14 -1.49 11.88 -19.14
N PHE A 15 -1.79 11.91 -17.85
CA PHE A 15 -2.33 13.07 -17.14
C PHE A 15 -1.22 13.77 -16.36
N LYS A 16 -0.95 15.05 -16.66
CA LYS A 16 0.12 15.82 -16.00
C LYS A 16 -0.42 17.02 -15.25
N GLY A 17 -0.02 17.20 -14.00
CA GLY A 17 -0.35 18.41 -13.22
C GLY A 17 -1.84 18.60 -12.97
N LEU A 18 -2.64 17.52 -13.00
CA LEU A 18 -4.08 17.61 -12.84
C LEU A 18 -4.42 17.95 -11.39
N LEU A 19 -5.22 19.00 -11.19
CA LEU A 19 -5.79 19.37 -9.90
C LEU A 19 -7.22 18.84 -9.77
N TRP A 20 -7.37 17.72 -9.06
CA TRP A 20 -8.61 16.98 -8.88
C TRP A 20 -8.92 16.72 -7.39
N ILE A 21 -8.71 17.76 -6.58
CA ILE A 21 -8.89 17.76 -5.13
C ILE A 21 -10.38 17.75 -4.77
N GLU A 22 -10.78 16.95 -3.77
CA GLU A 22 -12.16 16.88 -3.23
C GLU A 22 -13.25 16.57 -4.28
N LYS A 23 -12.86 16.03 -5.44
CA LYS A 23 -13.78 15.74 -6.53
C LYS A 23 -14.18 14.27 -6.54
N ARG A 24 -15.35 14.02 -7.09
CA ARG A 24 -15.85 12.67 -7.32
C ARG A 24 -15.69 12.29 -8.79
N LEU A 25 -15.23 11.07 -9.02
CA LEU A 25 -15.27 10.35 -10.28
C LEU A 25 -15.91 8.99 -10.05
N SER A 26 -16.86 8.61 -10.90
CA SER A 26 -17.59 7.34 -10.78
C SER A 26 -17.52 6.52 -12.05
N GLY A 27 -17.19 5.24 -11.91
CA GLY A 27 -17.27 4.28 -13.01
C GLY A 27 -16.27 4.45 -14.15
N ALA A 28 -15.25 5.30 -13.98
CA ALA A 28 -14.24 5.51 -15.02
C ALA A 28 -13.25 4.34 -15.08
N SER A 29 -12.76 4.03 -16.27
CA SER A 29 -11.76 3.00 -16.53
C SER A 29 -10.46 3.63 -17.01
N PHE A 30 -9.35 3.20 -16.41
CA PHE A 30 -8.00 3.59 -16.77
C PHE A 30 -7.18 2.33 -17.01
N GLU A 31 -6.63 2.21 -18.21
CA GLU A 31 -5.78 1.11 -18.61
C GLU A 31 -4.47 1.64 -19.17
N GLU A 32 -3.34 1.16 -18.65
CA GLU A 32 -1.99 1.59 -19.04
C GLU A 32 -1.77 3.11 -18.97
N CYS A 33 -2.51 3.80 -18.09
CA CYS A 33 -2.44 5.25 -17.94
C CYS A 33 -1.34 5.68 -16.97
N GLU A 34 -0.77 6.86 -17.22
CA GLU A 34 0.20 7.50 -16.33
C GLU A 34 -0.36 8.79 -15.73
N PHE A 35 -0.21 8.95 -14.42
CA PHE A 35 -0.54 10.17 -13.68
C PHE A 35 0.73 10.78 -13.10
N ILE A 36 1.06 12.01 -13.49
CA ILE A 36 2.34 12.64 -13.15
C ILE A 36 2.10 14.01 -12.52
N ASP A 37 2.62 14.23 -11.32
CA ASP A 37 2.50 15.50 -10.60
C ASP A 37 1.03 15.94 -10.38
N CYS A 38 0.11 14.98 -10.25
CA CYS A 38 -1.32 15.23 -10.04
C CYS A 38 -1.68 15.33 -8.54
N ASP A 39 -2.71 16.12 -8.23
CA ASP A 39 -3.29 16.20 -6.88
C ASP A 39 -4.73 15.68 -6.88
N PHE A 40 -4.91 14.55 -6.22
CA PHE A 40 -6.15 13.81 -5.99
C PHE A 40 -6.55 13.79 -4.51
N SER A 41 -5.96 14.66 -3.68
CA SER A 41 -6.26 14.68 -2.24
C SER A 41 -7.75 14.83 -1.96
N ASP A 42 -8.25 14.06 -0.99
CA ASP A 42 -9.65 14.01 -0.55
C ASP A 42 -10.66 13.69 -1.69
N SER A 43 -10.19 13.21 -2.83
CA SER A 43 -11.04 12.84 -3.96
C SER A 43 -11.67 11.46 -3.78
N GLN A 44 -12.69 11.17 -4.58
CA GLN A 44 -13.47 9.94 -4.54
C GLN A 44 -13.43 9.27 -5.92
N PHE A 45 -12.75 8.14 -6.04
CA PHE A 45 -12.80 7.27 -7.22
C PHE A 45 -13.65 6.06 -6.87
N HIS A 46 -14.97 6.16 -7.06
CA HIS A 46 -15.90 5.11 -6.65
C HIS A 46 -16.29 4.24 -7.85
N GLY A 47 -16.15 2.93 -7.71
CA GLY A 47 -16.49 2.00 -8.79
C GLY A 47 -15.64 2.18 -10.05
N CYS A 48 -14.48 2.84 -9.94
CA CYS A 48 -13.55 3.01 -11.04
C CYS A 48 -12.71 1.75 -11.23
N LYS A 49 -12.06 1.61 -12.39
CA LYS A 49 -11.13 0.53 -12.67
C LYS A 49 -9.77 1.14 -13.02
N PHE A 50 -8.72 0.67 -12.36
CA PHE A 50 -7.34 1.01 -12.70
C PHE A 50 -6.59 -0.28 -13.01
N THR A 51 -6.05 -0.38 -14.21
CA THR A 51 -5.33 -1.55 -14.71
C THR A 51 -3.99 -1.10 -15.27
N GLN A 52 -2.90 -1.65 -14.74
CA GLN A 52 -1.55 -1.37 -15.21
C GLN A 52 -1.21 0.14 -15.22
N CYS A 53 -1.72 0.89 -14.25
CA CYS A 53 -1.52 2.34 -14.17
C CYS A 53 -0.33 2.70 -13.27
N GLU A 54 0.33 3.80 -13.60
CA GLU A 54 1.43 4.36 -12.81
C GLU A 54 1.08 5.76 -12.30
N PHE A 55 1.32 6.00 -11.01
CA PHE A 55 1.24 7.31 -10.37
C PHE A 55 2.64 7.76 -9.94
N VAL A 56 3.07 8.94 -10.40
CA VAL A 56 4.40 9.49 -10.15
C VAL A 56 4.27 10.87 -9.53
N ARG A 57 4.86 11.06 -8.34
CA ARG A 57 4.85 12.34 -7.60
C ARG A 57 3.43 12.90 -7.40
N CYS A 58 2.45 12.01 -7.23
CA CYS A 58 1.06 12.39 -7.02
C CYS A 58 0.72 12.50 -5.53
N ASN A 59 -0.26 13.33 -5.21
CA ASN A 59 -0.89 13.38 -3.90
C ASN A 59 -2.25 12.70 -3.96
N LEU A 60 -2.39 11.57 -3.28
CA LEU A 60 -3.62 10.78 -3.14
C LEU A 60 -4.01 10.65 -1.65
N SER A 61 -3.59 11.59 -0.82
CA SER A 61 -3.92 11.56 0.62
C SER A 61 -5.44 11.62 0.80
N LEU A 62 -5.97 10.77 1.67
CA LEU A 62 -7.41 10.67 1.99
C LEU A 62 -8.32 10.35 0.78
N THR A 63 -7.75 9.89 -0.34
CA THR A 63 -8.55 9.47 -1.49
C THR A 63 -9.39 8.24 -1.14
N ASP A 64 -10.68 8.28 -1.43
CA ASP A 64 -11.59 7.14 -1.27
C ASP A 64 -11.68 6.33 -2.58
N MET A 65 -11.25 5.09 -2.53
CA MET A 65 -11.23 4.14 -3.65
C MET A 65 -12.39 3.12 -3.56
N ALA A 66 -13.48 3.45 -2.87
CA ALA A 66 -14.56 2.51 -2.58
C ALA A 66 -15.13 1.79 -3.81
N ASN A 67 -15.17 0.46 -3.74
CA ASN A 67 -15.62 -0.46 -4.79
C ASN A 67 -14.85 -0.32 -6.12
N SER A 68 -13.67 0.31 -6.12
CA SER A 68 -12.83 0.40 -7.31
C SER A 68 -11.97 -0.84 -7.46
N GLN A 69 -11.82 -1.30 -8.69
CA GLN A 69 -10.99 -2.45 -9.04
C GLN A 69 -9.56 -1.99 -9.33
N LEU A 70 -8.60 -2.55 -8.61
CA LEU A 70 -7.19 -2.15 -8.67
C LEU A 70 -6.34 -3.34 -9.12
N TYR A 71 -5.60 -3.19 -10.20
CA TYR A 71 -4.73 -4.23 -10.73
C TYR A 71 -3.48 -3.63 -11.39
N GLY A 72 -2.30 -4.16 -11.08
CA GLY A 72 -1.05 -3.70 -11.72
C GLY A 72 -0.71 -2.24 -11.41
N LEU A 73 -0.89 -1.79 -10.17
CA LEU A 73 -0.65 -0.39 -9.81
C LEU A 73 0.75 -0.15 -9.28
N THR A 74 1.37 0.90 -9.78
CA THR A 74 2.65 1.38 -9.25
C THR A 74 2.53 2.84 -8.80
N PHE A 75 2.93 3.11 -7.56
CA PHE A 75 3.04 4.45 -7.00
C PHE A 75 4.51 4.76 -6.74
N LYS A 76 5.02 5.86 -7.31
CA LYS A 76 6.40 6.33 -7.13
C LYS A 76 6.39 7.74 -6.57
N ASP A 77 7.09 7.96 -5.47
CA ASP A 77 7.24 9.29 -4.85
C ASP A 77 5.88 9.93 -4.48
N CYS A 78 4.88 9.12 -4.13
CA CYS A 78 3.51 9.58 -3.89
C CYS A 78 3.19 9.78 -2.40
N LYS A 79 2.21 10.63 -2.12
CA LYS A 79 1.57 10.75 -0.80
C LYS A 79 0.25 9.99 -0.82
N LEU A 80 0.10 9.01 0.05
CA LEU A 80 -1.05 8.11 0.17
C LEU A 80 -1.50 8.02 1.63
N VAL A 81 -1.42 9.14 2.34
CA VAL A 81 -1.69 9.22 3.78
C VAL A 81 -3.18 9.01 4.04
N GLY A 82 -3.52 8.13 4.98
CA GLY A 82 -4.89 7.86 5.41
C GLY A 82 -5.78 7.14 4.39
N VAL A 83 -5.18 6.54 3.34
CA VAL A 83 -5.95 5.77 2.36
C VAL A 83 -6.39 4.43 2.98
N ASP A 84 -7.68 4.16 2.91
CA ASP A 84 -8.29 2.90 3.35
C ASP A 84 -8.40 1.94 2.16
N TRP A 85 -7.39 1.09 1.99
CA TRP A 85 -7.33 0.12 0.89
C TRP A 85 -8.35 -1.00 1.05
N THR A 86 -8.95 -1.17 2.23
CA THR A 86 -9.96 -2.20 2.50
C THR A 86 -11.27 -1.95 1.77
N LYS A 87 -11.51 -0.71 1.33
CA LYS A 87 -12.70 -0.32 0.57
C LYS A 87 -12.61 -0.64 -0.92
N ALA A 88 -11.42 -0.91 -1.44
CA ALA A 88 -11.24 -1.28 -2.84
C ALA A 88 -11.64 -2.74 -3.08
N ASP A 89 -12.08 -3.03 -4.30
CA ASP A 89 -12.39 -4.39 -4.71
C ASP A 89 -11.10 -5.07 -5.19
N TRP A 90 -10.55 -5.93 -4.34
CA TRP A 90 -9.43 -6.80 -4.67
C TRP A 90 -9.94 -8.12 -5.25
N PRO A 91 -9.65 -8.44 -6.52
CA PRO A 91 -10.02 -9.73 -7.10
C PRO A 91 -9.50 -10.91 -6.24
N GLN A 92 -10.23 -12.03 -6.15
CA GLN A 92 -9.77 -13.17 -5.30
C GLN A 92 -8.91 -14.20 -6.05
N TYR A 93 -8.84 -14.12 -7.38
CA TYR A 93 -8.32 -15.20 -8.23
C TYR A 93 -6.99 -14.87 -8.94
N TYR A 94 -6.51 -13.64 -8.85
CA TYR A 94 -5.23 -13.27 -9.42
C TYR A 94 -4.17 -13.57 -8.35
N ARG A 95 -3.22 -14.46 -8.64
CA ARG A 95 -2.13 -14.75 -7.69
C ARG A 95 -1.04 -13.67 -7.73
N ASP A 96 -0.99 -12.91 -8.82
CA ASP A 96 0.08 -11.97 -9.13
C ASP A 96 -0.46 -10.53 -8.95
N PHE A 97 -0.79 -10.14 -7.71
CA PHE A 97 -1.17 -8.75 -7.42
C PHE A 97 0.06 -7.85 -7.50
N GLU A 98 0.25 -7.22 -8.64
CA GLU A 98 1.29 -6.21 -8.81
C GLU A 98 0.83 -4.87 -8.21
N LEU A 99 0.87 -4.75 -6.87
CA LEU A 99 0.77 -3.48 -6.17
C LEU A 99 2.14 -3.07 -5.65
N LYS A 100 2.61 -1.89 -6.06
CA LYS A 100 3.97 -1.41 -5.76
C LYS A 100 3.95 0.01 -5.24
N PHE A 101 4.60 0.23 -4.11
CA PHE A 101 4.86 1.53 -3.51
C PHE A 101 6.37 1.75 -3.44
N GLN A 102 6.86 2.83 -4.05
CA GLN A 102 8.27 3.19 -4.05
C GLN A 102 8.42 4.62 -3.55
N ARG A 103 9.19 4.83 -2.48
CA ARG A 103 9.41 6.16 -1.88
C ARG A 103 8.11 6.89 -1.53
N CYS A 104 7.11 6.15 -1.05
CA CYS A 104 5.78 6.67 -0.76
C CYS A 104 5.60 7.00 0.73
N LEU A 105 4.68 7.93 1.02
CA LEU A 105 4.18 8.18 2.37
C LEU A 105 2.82 7.47 2.53
N LEU A 106 2.78 6.44 3.36
CA LEU A 106 1.63 5.56 3.61
C LEU A 106 1.16 5.64 5.07
N ASN A 107 1.43 6.77 5.74
CA ASN A 107 1.01 6.94 7.14
C ASN A 107 -0.51 6.81 7.28
N ASP A 108 -0.96 6.21 8.37
CA ASP A 108 -2.38 6.03 8.70
C ASP A 108 -3.17 5.21 7.65
N ALA A 109 -2.49 4.53 6.72
CA ALA A 109 -3.14 3.68 5.72
C ALA A 109 -3.68 2.39 6.35
N SER A 110 -4.80 1.88 5.83
CA SER A 110 -5.36 0.60 6.28
C SER A 110 -5.25 -0.46 5.20
N PHE A 111 -4.64 -1.59 5.56
CA PHE A 111 -4.58 -2.83 4.79
C PHE A 111 -5.24 -4.00 5.57
N TYR A 112 -6.10 -3.68 6.54
CA TYR A 112 -6.71 -4.64 7.45
C TYR A 112 -7.44 -5.76 6.68
N GLY A 113 -7.16 -7.01 7.03
CA GLY A 113 -7.83 -8.19 6.47
C GLY A 113 -7.54 -8.45 4.98
N LEU A 114 -6.70 -7.65 4.32
CA LEU A 114 -6.43 -7.82 2.89
C LEU A 114 -5.48 -8.99 2.61
N THR A 115 -5.69 -9.65 1.48
CA THR A 115 -4.74 -10.63 0.92
C THR A 115 -3.99 -9.96 -0.23
N LEU A 116 -2.75 -9.54 0.05
CA LEU A 116 -1.87 -8.83 -0.88
C LEU A 116 -0.53 -9.57 -0.92
N ASN A 117 -0.55 -10.78 -1.46
CA ASN A 117 0.66 -11.57 -1.68
C ASN A 117 1.59 -10.85 -2.65
N GLU A 118 2.90 -10.94 -2.42
CA GLU A 118 3.94 -10.31 -3.26
C GLU A 118 3.83 -8.77 -3.33
N LEU A 119 3.19 -8.13 -2.35
CA LEU A 119 3.15 -6.67 -2.22
C LEU A 119 4.57 -6.09 -2.16
N VAL A 120 4.81 -4.99 -2.88
CA VAL A 120 6.10 -4.29 -2.83
C VAL A 120 5.93 -2.93 -2.16
N MET A 121 6.67 -2.72 -1.09
CA MET A 121 6.93 -1.43 -0.44
C MET A 121 8.44 -1.27 -0.32
N ASP A 122 8.99 -0.29 -1.04
CA ASP A 122 10.43 0.02 -0.99
C ASP A 122 10.63 1.50 -0.66
N GLU A 123 11.53 1.78 0.28
CA GLU A 123 11.84 3.13 0.76
C GLU A 123 10.61 3.93 1.24
N CYS A 124 9.59 3.25 1.76
CA CYS A 124 8.34 3.90 2.18
C CYS A 124 8.33 4.28 3.66
N ARG A 125 7.62 5.37 3.98
CA ARG A 125 7.24 5.68 5.36
C ARG A 125 5.85 5.17 5.61
N VAL A 126 5.70 4.25 6.57
CA VAL A 126 4.47 3.50 6.80
C VAL A 126 4.16 3.55 8.30
N HIS A 127 3.94 4.75 8.85
CA HIS A 127 3.68 4.92 10.28
C HIS A 127 2.19 4.79 10.61
N ASP A 128 1.86 4.27 11.78
CA ASP A 128 0.47 4.18 12.26
C ASP A 128 -0.48 3.43 11.28
N ALA A 129 0.07 2.59 10.40
CA ALA A 129 -0.69 1.82 9.41
C ALA A 129 -1.20 0.50 9.98
N ASP A 130 -2.32 0.00 9.46
CA ASP A 130 -2.96 -1.21 9.95
C ASP A 130 -2.79 -2.39 9.00
N PHE A 131 -2.00 -3.39 9.41
CA PHE A 131 -1.76 -4.63 8.67
C PHE A 131 -2.41 -5.86 9.34
N ARG A 132 -3.24 -5.66 10.37
CA ARG A 132 -3.82 -6.77 11.15
C ARG A 132 -4.73 -7.63 10.29
N GLU A 133 -4.78 -8.92 10.60
CA GLU A 133 -5.59 -9.94 9.90
C GLU A 133 -5.30 -10.09 8.39
N GLY A 134 -4.27 -9.43 7.87
CA GLY A 134 -3.90 -9.50 6.46
C GLY A 134 -2.99 -10.69 6.13
N ASN A 135 -2.89 -10.99 4.84
CA ASN A 135 -1.96 -11.97 4.29
C ASN A 135 -1.03 -11.28 3.28
N PHE A 136 0.24 -11.19 3.65
CA PHE A 136 1.30 -10.55 2.88
C PHE A 136 2.39 -11.55 2.50
N THR A 137 2.07 -12.85 2.42
CA THR A 137 3.05 -13.89 2.08
C THR A 137 3.87 -13.48 0.83
N ASP A 138 5.19 -13.69 0.87
CA ASP A 138 6.14 -13.38 -0.20
C ASP A 138 6.29 -11.87 -0.56
N SER A 139 5.77 -10.96 0.27
CA SER A 139 5.91 -9.51 0.06
C SER A 139 7.32 -8.99 0.32
N GLN A 140 7.67 -7.87 -0.32
CA GLN A 140 8.89 -7.11 -0.10
C GLN A 140 8.54 -5.80 0.58
N MET A 141 9.02 -5.60 1.80
CA MET A 141 8.78 -4.42 2.63
C MET A 141 10.11 -3.86 3.12
N THR A 142 10.96 -3.44 2.19
CA THR A 142 12.39 -3.13 2.41
C THR A 142 12.63 -1.63 2.52
N HIS A 143 13.67 -1.25 3.26
CA HIS A 143 14.05 0.16 3.48
C HIS A 143 12.91 1.05 4.03
N CYS A 144 11.94 0.46 4.72
CA CYS A 144 10.76 1.15 5.22
C CYS A 144 10.87 1.50 6.71
N THR A 145 10.07 2.48 7.15
CA THR A 145 9.87 2.75 8.59
C THR A 145 8.42 2.44 8.97
N PHE A 146 8.25 1.58 9.98
CA PHE A 146 6.95 1.05 10.42
C PHE A 146 6.51 1.55 11.80
N ASP A 147 7.02 2.70 12.27
CA ASP A 147 6.73 3.22 13.61
C ASP A 147 5.23 3.21 13.93
N ARG A 148 4.86 2.47 14.99
CA ARG A 148 3.47 2.29 15.49
C ARG A 148 2.49 1.61 14.52
N SER A 149 2.97 1.06 13.42
CA SER A 149 2.15 0.21 12.56
C SER A 149 1.82 -1.10 13.24
N LEU A 150 0.62 -1.61 12.96
CA LEU A 150 0.00 -2.70 13.70
C LEU A 150 0.07 -4.00 12.91
N PHE A 151 0.70 -5.01 13.49
CA PHE A 151 0.73 -6.39 12.99
C PHE A 151 0.14 -7.32 14.05
N MET A 152 -1.00 -7.95 13.75
CA MET A 152 -1.68 -8.87 14.66
C MET A 152 -2.53 -9.83 13.85
N HIS A 153 -2.36 -11.14 14.08
CA HIS A 153 -3.00 -12.17 13.27
C HIS A 153 -2.69 -12.02 11.78
N THR A 154 -1.49 -11.51 11.46
CA THR A 154 -1.04 -11.25 10.10
C THR A 154 -0.17 -12.40 9.61
N ASN A 155 -0.40 -12.87 8.38
CA ASN A 155 0.52 -13.77 7.71
C ASN A 155 1.63 -12.98 7.01
N LEU A 156 2.84 -13.14 7.53
CA LEU A 156 4.09 -12.52 7.11
C LEU A 156 5.10 -13.59 6.65
N GLU A 157 4.64 -14.78 6.25
CA GLU A 157 5.54 -15.83 5.78
C GLU A 157 6.37 -15.33 4.59
N ARG A 158 7.69 -15.49 4.68
CA ARG A 158 8.64 -15.11 3.63
C ARG A 158 8.60 -13.62 3.24
N VAL A 159 8.06 -12.76 4.09
CA VAL A 159 8.16 -11.31 3.88
C VAL A 159 9.59 -10.85 4.09
N ASP A 160 10.10 -10.02 3.20
CA ASP A 160 11.41 -9.38 3.34
C ASP A 160 11.27 -7.99 3.99
N PHE A 161 11.66 -7.89 5.26
CA PHE A 161 11.79 -6.62 6.00
C PHE A 161 13.25 -6.13 6.07
N SER A 162 14.13 -6.57 5.18
CA SER A 162 15.53 -6.14 5.19
C SER A 162 15.66 -4.62 5.06
N ASN A 163 16.56 -4.08 5.88
CA ASN A 163 16.80 -2.63 6.02
C ASN A 163 15.58 -1.80 6.45
N SER A 164 14.48 -2.44 6.86
CA SER A 164 13.34 -1.76 7.49
C SER A 164 13.51 -1.67 9.00
N THR A 165 12.83 -0.71 9.61
CA THR A 165 12.94 -0.40 11.04
C THR A 165 11.56 -0.08 11.64
N GLY A 166 11.44 -0.20 12.97
CA GLY A 166 10.21 0.11 13.69
C GLY A 166 9.15 -0.99 13.57
N CYS A 167 9.56 -2.20 13.18
CA CYS A 167 8.70 -3.36 13.02
C CYS A 167 8.35 -3.95 14.41
N SER A 168 7.32 -3.40 15.06
CA SER A 168 6.79 -3.98 16.30
C SER A 168 5.90 -5.20 15.98
N ILE A 169 6.55 -6.36 15.80
CA ILE A 169 5.88 -7.62 15.43
C ILE A 169 5.98 -8.60 16.59
N ASP A 170 4.83 -8.93 17.19
CA ASP A 170 4.72 -10.04 18.12
C ASP A 170 4.78 -11.37 17.33
N VAL A 171 5.87 -12.12 17.52
CA VAL A 171 6.13 -13.37 16.80
C VAL A 171 5.20 -14.52 17.23
N LEU A 172 4.50 -14.38 18.36
CA LEU A 172 3.52 -15.35 18.85
C LEU A 172 2.12 -15.09 18.30
N ALA A 173 1.85 -13.85 17.85
CA ALA A 173 0.55 -13.44 17.32
C ALA A 173 0.48 -13.44 15.77
N ASN A 174 1.61 -13.64 15.08
CA ASN A 174 1.74 -13.54 13.62
C ASN A 174 2.46 -14.77 13.03
N GLU A 175 2.20 -15.07 11.75
CA GLU A 175 2.90 -16.14 11.03
C GLU A 175 4.15 -15.55 10.34
N ILE A 176 5.34 -15.78 10.89
CA ILE A 176 6.58 -15.13 10.41
C ILE A 176 7.58 -16.10 9.77
N LYS A 177 7.14 -17.30 9.38
CA LYS A 177 8.06 -18.35 8.91
C LYS A 177 8.79 -17.91 7.64
N GLY A 178 10.12 -17.89 7.71
CA GLY A 178 10.97 -17.49 6.58
C GLY A 178 10.99 -15.98 6.31
N ALA A 179 10.34 -15.17 7.15
CA ALA A 179 10.47 -13.71 7.06
C ALA A 179 11.93 -13.29 7.31
N THR A 180 12.39 -12.30 6.56
CA THR A 180 13.76 -11.79 6.61
C THR A 180 13.78 -10.47 7.35
N PHE A 181 14.72 -10.30 8.29
CA PHE A 181 14.91 -9.08 9.06
C PHE A 181 16.40 -8.72 9.11
N SER A 182 16.71 -7.43 9.18
CA SER A 182 18.05 -6.98 9.56
C SER A 182 18.38 -7.43 10.99
N SER A 183 19.64 -7.78 11.27
CA SER A 183 20.06 -8.32 12.56
C SER A 183 19.70 -7.44 13.76
N PHE A 184 19.84 -6.12 13.61
CA PHE A 184 19.47 -5.15 14.65
C PHE A 184 17.95 -5.14 14.90
N GLU A 185 17.16 -5.17 13.83
CA GLU A 185 15.70 -5.17 13.95
C GLU A 185 15.17 -6.48 14.54
N ALA A 186 15.81 -7.60 14.20
CA ALA A 186 15.46 -8.93 14.70
C ALA A 186 15.53 -9.04 16.24
N VAL A 187 16.29 -8.16 16.91
CA VAL A 187 16.34 -8.10 18.38
C VAL A 187 14.98 -7.70 18.96
N HIS A 188 14.26 -6.76 18.34
CA HIS A 188 12.95 -6.31 18.82
C HIS A 188 11.89 -7.41 18.73
N LEU A 189 12.04 -8.38 17.82
CA LEU A 189 11.15 -9.54 17.74
C LEU A 189 11.18 -10.38 19.02
N LEU A 190 12.32 -10.40 19.72
CA LEU A 190 12.50 -11.15 20.96
C LEU A 190 11.74 -10.54 22.15
N GLU A 191 11.35 -9.27 22.08
CA GLU A 191 10.59 -8.59 23.15
C GLU A 191 9.27 -9.30 23.44
N SER A 192 8.63 -9.84 22.39
CA SER A 192 7.39 -10.62 22.49
C SER A 192 7.53 -11.90 23.33
N LEU A 193 8.75 -12.41 23.53
CA LEU A 193 9.01 -13.61 24.32
C LEU A 193 9.05 -13.35 25.83
N GLY A 194 8.99 -12.08 26.26
CA GLY A 194 9.07 -11.69 27.67
C GLY A 194 10.43 -12.00 28.30
N ILE A 195 11.49 -12.06 27.49
CA ILE A 195 12.86 -12.34 27.94
C ILE A 195 13.61 -11.04 28.26
N VAL A 196 14.65 -11.14 29.09
CA VAL A 196 15.56 -10.02 29.38
C VAL A 196 16.75 -10.11 28.43
N LEU A 197 16.93 -9.08 27.61
CA LEU A 197 18.11 -8.91 26.77
C LEU A 197 19.24 -8.26 27.60
N VAL A 198 20.47 -8.72 27.36
CA VAL A 198 21.70 -8.15 27.92
C VAL A 198 22.65 -7.86 26.77
N ASP A 199 23.43 -6.78 26.90
CA ASP A 199 24.39 -6.33 25.89
C ASP A 199 25.58 -7.30 25.68
#